data_AF-A0A2J8B7I2-F1
#
_entry.id   AF-A0A2J8B7I2-F1
#
_cell.length_a   1.000
_cell.length_b   1.000
_cell.length_c   1.000
_cell.angle_alpha   90.00
_cell.angle_beta   90.00
_cell.angle_gamma   90.00
#
_symmetry.space_group_name_H-M   'P 1'
#
loop_
_entity.id
_entity.type
_entity.pdbx_description
1 polymer ?
#
loop_
_entity_poly.entity_id
_entity_poly.type
_entity_poly.pdbx_seq_one_letter_code
_entity_poly.pdbx_strand_id
1 'polypeptide(L)'
;AKDSAFEKIAKALHMELRRTRPYSPWQNGKVERSHREDGKILYGRKVFTSEQELIRQVAKHEARYNKTAKTSLNFKNPNQVVSEYFSTCNICVDN
;
A
#
# COMPACT_ATOMS: atom_id res chain seq x y z
N ALA A 1 22.89 19.03 -4.15
CA ALA A 1 21.47 19.21 -4.51
C ALA A 1 20.68 19.50 -3.24
N LYS A 2 19.71 20.40 -3.27
CA LYS A 2 18.86 20.69 -2.10
C LYS A 2 17.83 19.57 -1.96
N ASP A 3 17.72 18.99 -0.77
CA ASP A 3 16.70 17.97 -0.50
C ASP A 3 15.29 18.53 -0.74
N SER A 4 14.45 17.75 -1.41
CA SER A 4 13.02 18.02 -1.57
C SER A 4 12.28 17.95 -0.22
N ALA A 5 11.06 18.50 -0.15
CA ALA A 5 10.24 18.43 1.06
C ALA A 5 10.00 16.97 1.49
N PHE A 6 9.77 16.06 0.53
CA PHE A 6 9.58 14.65 0.80
C PHE A 6 10.83 13.98 1.39
N GLU A 7 12.01 14.25 0.81
CA GLU A 7 13.28 13.69 1.30
C GLU A 7 13.62 14.15 2.71
N LYS A 8 13.30 15.40 3.05
CA LYS A 8 13.50 15.92 4.41
C LYS A 8 12.65 15.17 5.42
N ILE A 9 11.38 14.92 5.11
CA ILE A 9 10.47 14.18 6.00
C ILE A 9 10.89 12.72 6.11
N ALA A 10 11.27 12.07 5.00
CA ALA A 10 11.77 10.69 5.04
C ALA A 10 13.01 10.55 5.95
N LYS A 11 13.97 11.50 5.85
CA LYS A 11 15.14 11.55 6.74
C LYS A 11 14.76 11.79 8.20
N ALA A 12 13.80 12.68 8.47
CA ALA A 12 13.32 12.96 9.82
C ALA A 12 12.61 11.76 10.47
N LEU A 13 11.98 10.91 9.66
CA LEU A 13 11.35 9.65 10.09
C LEU A 13 12.33 8.47 10.07
N HIS A 14 13.64 8.71 9.88
CA HIS A 14 14.68 7.69 9.77
C HIS A 14 14.38 6.61 8.69
N MET A 15 13.66 6.99 7.63
CA MET A 15 13.31 6.10 6.52
C MET A 15 14.33 6.19 5.38
N GLU A 16 14.76 5.03 4.87
CA GLU A 16 15.62 4.95 3.69
C GLU A 16 14.81 5.15 2.40
N LEU A 17 15.09 6.22 1.65
CA LEU A 17 14.48 6.45 0.34
C LEU A 17 15.18 5.66 -0.76
N ARG A 18 14.56 4.57 -1.23
CA ARG A 18 15.04 3.78 -2.36
C ARG A 18 14.37 4.23 -3.67
N ARG A 19 15.17 4.70 -4.63
CA ARG A 19 14.68 5.10 -5.96
C ARG A 19 14.80 3.95 -6.95
N THR A 20 13.77 3.76 -7.77
CA THR A 20 13.81 2.83 -8.90
C THR A 20 14.47 3.47 -10.11
N ARG A 21 15.11 2.66 -10.95
CA ARG A 21 15.71 3.17 -12.19
C ARG A 21 14.59 3.61 -13.14
N PRO A 22 14.73 4.73 -13.86
CA PRO A 22 13.81 5.08 -14.95
C PRO A 22 13.64 3.92 -15.94
N TYR A 23 12.46 3.81 -16.54
CA TYR A 23 12.12 2.76 -17.51
C TYR A 23 12.27 1.31 -16.98
N SER A 24 12.10 1.10 -15.68
CA SER A 24 12.11 -0.22 -15.04
C SER A 24 10.74 -0.64 -14.50
N PRO A 25 9.70 -0.76 -15.37
CA PRO A 25 8.30 -0.95 -14.94
C PRO A 25 8.06 -2.25 -14.15
N TRP A 26 8.91 -3.28 -14.34
CA TRP A 26 8.81 -4.53 -13.57
C TRP A 26 9.01 -4.31 -12.07
N GLN A 27 9.75 -3.26 -11.67
CA GLN A 27 9.94 -2.90 -10.26
C GLN A 27 8.64 -2.38 -9.64
N ASN A 28 7.77 -1.75 -10.43
CA ASN A 28 6.50 -1.19 -9.96
C ASN A 28 5.30 -2.14 -10.13
N GLY A 29 5.51 -3.36 -10.63
CA GLY A 29 4.42 -4.25 -11.05
C GLY A 29 3.39 -4.58 -9.94
N LYS A 30 3.79 -4.56 -8.67
CA LYS A 30 2.86 -4.72 -7.52
C LYS A 30 1.91 -3.53 -7.39
N VAL A 31 2.45 -2.31 -7.48
CA VAL A 31 1.69 -1.06 -7.37
C VAL A 31 0.73 -0.93 -8.56
N GLU A 32 1.24 -1.15 -9.77
CA GLU A 32 0.42 -1.12 -11.00
C GLU A 32 -0.73 -2.13 -10.95
N ARG A 33 -0.47 -3.34 -10.42
CA ARG A 33 -1.53 -4.35 -10.25
C ARG A 33 -2.57 -3.89 -9.23
N SER A 34 -2.15 -3.28 -8.12
CA SER A 34 -3.09 -2.73 -7.12
C SER A 34 -4.00 -1.68 -7.76
N HIS A 35 -3.42 -0.69 -8.45
CA HIS A 35 -4.18 0.36 -9.12
C HIS A 35 -5.17 -0.20 -10.14
N ARG A 36 -4.77 -1.22 -10.91
CA ARG A 36 -5.67 -1.89 -11.86
C ARG A 36 -6.85 -2.56 -11.17
N GLU A 37 -6.63 -3.25 -10.05
CA GLU A 37 -7.72 -3.92 -9.33
C GLU A 37 -8.65 -2.91 -8.63
N ASP A 38 -8.10 -1.84 -8.07
CA ASP A 38 -8.89 -0.74 -7.52
C ASP A 38 -9.72 -0.06 -8.61
N GLY A 39 -9.15 0.12 -9.80
CA GLY A 39 -9.86 0.57 -11.00
C GLY A 39 -11.06 -0.31 -11.34
N LYS A 40 -10.89 -1.62 -11.37
CA LYS A 40 -11.95 -2.59 -11.72
C LYS A 40 -13.05 -2.70 -10.68
N ILE A 41 -12.71 -2.61 -9.40
CA ILE A 41 -13.61 -2.94 -8.28
C ILE A 41 -14.29 -1.68 -7.75
N LEU A 42 -13.55 -0.58 -7.65
CA LEU A 42 -14.00 0.65 -7.02
C LEU A 42 -14.35 1.72 -8.06
N TYR A 43 -13.33 2.23 -8.77
CA TYR A 43 -13.48 3.43 -9.59
C TYR A 43 -14.35 3.22 -10.83
N GLY A 44 -14.28 2.04 -11.46
CA GLY A 44 -15.08 1.71 -12.63
C GLY A 44 -16.52 1.28 -12.34
N ARG A 45 -16.88 1.05 -11.07
CA ARG A 45 -18.21 0.54 -10.68
C ARG A 45 -19.06 1.51 -9.88
N LYS A 46 -18.47 2.60 -9.39
CA LYS A 46 -19.14 3.56 -8.54
C LYS A 46 -18.98 4.96 -9.11
N VAL A 47 -20.04 5.74 -9.00
CA VAL A 47 -19.99 7.18 -9.18
C VAL A 47 -19.92 7.78 -7.80
N PHE A 48 -19.00 8.71 -7.59
CA PHE A 48 -18.84 9.43 -6.34
C PHE A 48 -19.43 10.83 -6.50
N THR A 49 -20.25 11.25 -5.55
CA THR A 49 -20.92 12.57 -5.58
C THR A 49 -20.21 13.60 -4.71
N SER A 50 -19.33 13.16 -3.81
CA SER A 50 -18.52 14.01 -2.96
C SER A 50 -17.17 13.36 -2.62
N GLU A 51 -16.20 14.19 -2.22
CA GLU A 51 -14.90 13.71 -1.76
C GLU A 51 -15.01 12.85 -0.50
N GLN A 52 -15.88 13.23 0.44
CA GLN A 52 -16.11 12.45 1.67
C GLN A 52 -16.64 11.05 1.35
N GLU A 53 -17.53 10.94 0.37
CA GLU A 53 -18.02 9.66 -0.11
C GLU A 53 -16.90 8.82 -0.71
N LEU A 54 -16.06 9.42 -1.55
CA LEU A 54 -14.89 8.76 -2.14
C LEU A 54 -13.99 8.18 -1.04
N ILE A 55 -13.57 9.00 -0.07
CA ILE A 55 -12.71 8.57 1.04
C ILE A 55 -13.33 7.38 1.79
N ARG A 56 -14.63 7.46 2.10
CA ARG A 56 -15.35 6.39 2.81
C ARG A 56 -15.38 5.09 2.01
N GLN A 57 -15.58 5.17 0.70
CA GLN A 57 -15.65 3.99 -0.16
C GLN A 57 -14.28 3.36 -0.40
N VAL A 58 -13.23 4.18 -0.53
CA VAL A 58 -11.82 3.72 -0.56
C VAL A 58 -11.49 2.98 0.73
N ALA A 59 -11.75 3.58 1.89
CA ALA A 59 -11.48 2.94 3.19
C ALA A 59 -12.22 1.60 3.35
N LYS A 60 -13.48 1.51 2.90
CA LYS A 60 -14.25 0.25 2.91
C LYS A 60 -13.64 -0.80 1.99
N HIS A 61 -13.14 -0.39 0.82
CA HIS A 61 -12.49 -1.27 -0.15
C HIS A 61 -11.17 -1.81 0.40
N GLU A 62 -10.30 -0.95 0.95
CA GLU A 62 -9.05 -1.33 1.59
C GLU A 62 -9.27 -2.30 2.76
N ALA A 63 -10.22 -1.98 3.64
CA ALA A 63 -10.57 -2.84 4.77
C ALA A 63 -11.03 -4.24 4.32
N ARG A 64 -11.79 -4.32 3.21
CA ARG A 64 -12.20 -5.60 2.63
C ARG A 64 -11.02 -6.34 2.02
N TYR A 65 -10.17 -5.65 1.25
CA TYR A 65 -9.01 -6.24 0.62
C TYR A 65 -8.08 -6.88 1.66
N ASN A 66 -7.79 -6.16 2.75
CA ASN A 66 -6.88 -6.57 3.81
C ASN A 66 -7.44 -7.70 4.70
N LYS A 67 -8.76 -7.89 4.74
CA LYS A 67 -9.43 -8.98 5.48
C LYS A 67 -9.67 -10.23 4.62
N THR A 68 -9.59 -10.11 3.29
CA THR A 68 -9.88 -11.21 2.38
C THR A 68 -8.63 -12.07 2.14
N ALA A 69 -8.76 -13.38 2.35
CA ALA A 69 -7.69 -14.34 2.08
C ALA A 69 -7.25 -14.31 0.62
N LYS A 70 -5.95 -14.43 0.37
CA LYS A 70 -5.37 -14.45 -0.99
C LYS A 70 -4.64 -15.76 -1.21
N THR A 71 -4.87 -16.38 -2.36
CA THR A 71 -4.16 -17.60 -2.77
C THR A 71 -2.65 -17.38 -2.84
N SER A 72 -2.22 -16.20 -3.29
CA SER A 72 -0.80 -15.80 -3.34
C SER A 72 -0.13 -15.65 -1.97
N LEU A 73 -0.91 -15.64 -0.87
CA LEU A 73 -0.43 -15.54 0.51
C LEU A 73 -0.71 -16.84 1.29
N ASN A 74 -0.71 -17.99 0.61
CA ASN A 74 -1.01 -19.29 1.22
C ASN A 74 -2.37 -19.29 1.96
N PHE A 75 -3.39 -18.70 1.33
CA PHE A 75 -4.74 -18.54 1.88
C PHE A 75 -4.84 -17.69 3.16
N LYS A 76 -3.80 -16.92 3.49
CA LYS A 76 -3.85 -15.88 4.53
C LYS A 76 -4.36 -14.57 3.95
N ASN A 77 -4.93 -13.72 4.81
CA ASN A 77 -5.24 -12.34 4.45
C ASN A 77 -4.04 -11.41 4.73
N PRO A 78 -3.93 -10.25 4.06
CA PRO A 78 -2.83 -9.32 4.29
C PRO A 78 -2.62 -8.92 5.76
N ASN A 79 -3.70 -8.69 6.53
CA ASN A 79 -3.58 -8.33 7.94
C ASN A 79 -2.93 -9.45 8.78
N GLN A 80 -3.25 -10.71 8.49
CA GLN A 80 -2.63 -11.86 9.16
C GLN A 80 -1.13 -11.93 8.86
N VAL A 81 -0.74 -11.75 7.59
CA VAL A 81 0.68 -11.76 7.20
C VAL A 81 1.47 -10.66 7.92
N VAL A 82 0.90 -9.46 8.00
CA VAL A 82 1.51 -8.34 8.72
C VAL A 82 1.61 -8.63 10.22
N SER A 83 0.54 -9.13 10.83
CA SER A 83 0.52 -9.50 12.25
C SER A 83 1.57 -10.57 12.58
N GLU A 84 1.68 -11.62 11.76
CA GLU A 84 2.68 -12.68 11.92
C GLU A 84 4.11 -12.16 11.77
N TYR A 85 4.35 -11.29 10.78
CA TYR A 85 5.66 -10.67 10.57
C TYR A 85 6.11 -9.87 11.81
N PHE A 86 5.23 -9.04 12.36
CA PHE A 86 5.55 -8.27 13.56
C PHE A 86 5.58 -9.10 14.83
N SER A 87 4.82 -10.20 14.91
CA SER A 87 4.86 -11.11 16.08
C SER A 87 6.15 -11.93 16.14
N THR A 88 6.81 -12.16 15.01
CA THR A 88 8.05 -12.94 14.91
C THR A 88 9.31 -12.06 14.92
N CYS A 89 9.19 -10.79 14.55
CA CYS A 89 10.29 -9.82 14.58
C CYS A 89 10.23 -8.89 15.80
N ASN A 90 10.90 -9.26 16.89
CA ASN A 90 11.09 -8.39 18.08
C ASN A 90 12.07 -7.21 17.84
N ILE A 91 12.60 -7.02 16.63
CA ILE A 91 13.68 -6.05 16.34
C ILE A 91 13.21 -4.97 15.32
N CYS A 92 12.00 -5.09 14.78
CA CYS A 92 11.57 -4.31 13.62
C CYS A 92 10.92 -2.95 13.97
N VAL A 93 10.86 -2.55 15.25
CA VAL A 93 10.22 -1.30 15.69
C VAL A 93 11.10 -0.43 16.62
N ASP A 94 12.29 -0.89 16.99
CA ASP A 94 13.23 -0.11 17.79
C ASP A 94 14.36 0.42 16.91
N ASN A 95 14.15 1.62 16.37
CA ASN A 95 15.14 2.69 16.16
C ASN A 95 14.43 3.94 15.64
#